data_AF-A0A4R9BJJ3-F1
#
_entry.id   AF-A0A4R9BJJ3-F1
#
_cell.length_a   1.000
_cell.length_b   1.000
_cell.length_c   1.000
_cell.angle_alpha   90.00
_cell.angle_beta   90.00
_cell.angle_gamma   90.00
#
_symmetry.space_group_name_H-M   'P 1'
#
loop_
_entity.id
_entity.type
_entity.pdbx_description
1 polymer ?
#
loop_
_entity_poly.entity_id
_entity_poly.type
_entity_poly.pdbx_seq_one_letter_code
_entity_poly.pdbx_strand_id
1 'polypeptide(L)'
;MRHDERQRIKKHDGCCRGFGRPTDDQNLALGRPAGLPSYVAYSSKAARCARNKIRLMAEYLPSNVLNDRDRPRVLLVATPAAEESTFAWLSERCGTYRRVNALLEVDPSEWDVLVTDQAYATIRTTDWGLDASFWDRVPDHLFIFRTFRPGNGRAGSRFFEFNIEDGMADRNRALRRVDSVPGHQLRRIQALPEAIQDLVKSTLVPSAEARSQQFGIQVDGEHLAPAVLNFRPFLAGPGDIYLAGSYERPGGAAVWLLPDDAKSLENWFDVALVEWHLKDRRKFPSVQTWQSNPDWDTREERLAREELGKLDAAHAEALSRYETQRSVAATTLEAEHAIASSGPKHLLNGQDDDLQDAARIALEQLGFKVEDMDLVWDPRERREDFRIRDTDAPGWVAIADVTGVSKGAPGSKLATILGYIMKYLVADKPEREPSMWVIVNQLFHRDPLTRGDLYRADDIQTLVTHDGIALDTSALYVLSQSIEPGSTRASECRAWLRSARGQITVADAYKWMTSHP
;
A
#
# COMPACT_ATOMS: atom_id res chain seq x y z
N MET A 1 27.65 19.71 45.45
CA MET A 1 27.88 20.54 44.26
C MET A 1 27.24 19.85 43.08
N ARG A 2 26.03 20.25 42.71
CA ARG A 2 25.28 19.74 41.54
C ARG A 2 25.27 20.86 40.52
N HIS A 3 25.73 20.61 39.30
CA HIS A 3 25.59 21.52 38.18
C HIS A 3 24.27 21.22 37.47
N ASP A 4 23.41 22.24 37.46
CA ASP A 4 22.13 22.30 36.78
C ASP A 4 22.37 22.96 35.41
N GLU A 5 22.10 22.25 34.32
CA GLU A 5 22.19 22.75 32.95
C GLU A 5 20.78 22.81 32.35
N ARG A 6 20.17 24.01 32.39
CA ARG A 6 18.86 24.29 31.79
C ARG A 6 19.04 24.74 30.34
N GLN A 7 18.57 23.94 29.39
CA GLN A 7 18.40 24.36 28.00
C GLN A 7 17.04 25.05 27.75
N ARG A 8 17.11 26.15 26.99
CA ARG A 8 16.00 27.00 26.53
C ARG A 8 15.25 26.34 25.37
N ILE A 9 13.93 26.22 25.50
CA ILE A 9 13.01 25.98 24.38
C ILE A 9 12.38 27.33 23.98
N LYS A 10 12.53 27.69 22.70
CA LYS A 10 11.90 28.86 22.06
C LYS A 10 10.43 28.55 21.75
N LYS A 11 9.51 29.39 22.25
CA LYS A 11 8.10 29.43 21.84
C LYS A 11 7.95 30.19 20.51
N HIS A 12 7.22 29.61 19.58
CA HIS A 12 6.64 30.30 18.42
C HIS A 12 5.14 30.43 18.65
N ASP A 13 4.69 31.65 18.96
CA ASP A 13 3.27 32.04 18.99
C ASP A 13 2.91 32.64 17.63
N GLY A 14 1.92 32.04 16.96
CA GLY A 14 1.49 32.40 15.61
C GLY A 14 -0.04 32.46 15.49
N CYS A 15 -0.58 33.61 15.87
CA CYS A 15 -1.71 34.33 15.25
C CYS A 15 -2.79 33.52 14.50
N CYS A 16 -3.99 33.42 15.07
CA CYS A 16 -5.23 33.22 14.32
C CYS A 16 -6.25 34.29 14.73
N ARG A 17 -6.54 35.20 13.78
CA ARG A 17 -7.51 36.29 13.92
C ARG A 17 -8.94 35.76 13.75
N GLY A 18 -9.82 36.24 14.62
CA GLY A 18 -11.25 35.95 14.61
C GLY A 18 -11.99 36.60 13.45
N PHE A 19 -13.05 35.92 12.99
CA PHE A 19 -14.10 36.50 12.18
C PHE A 19 -15.39 36.54 13.02
N GLY A 20 -15.91 37.75 13.18
CA GLY A 20 -17.15 38.03 13.89
C GLY A 20 -18.38 37.60 13.10
N ARG A 21 -19.41 37.16 13.83
CA ARG A 21 -20.80 37.05 13.35
C ARG A 21 -21.53 38.37 13.62
N PRO A 22 -22.41 38.83 12.73
CA PRO A 22 -23.50 39.71 13.09
C PRO A 22 -24.79 38.92 13.35
N THR A 23 -25.55 39.45 14.29
CA THR A 23 -26.85 39.04 14.82
C THR A 23 -28.03 39.43 13.92
N ASP A 24 -29.10 38.63 14.05
CA ASP A 24 -30.55 38.85 13.89
C ASP A 24 -31.07 40.24 13.48
N ASP A 25 -32.02 40.31 12.52
CA ASP A 25 -33.46 40.43 12.83
C ASP A 25 -34.38 40.55 11.58
N GLN A 26 -35.50 39.83 11.65
CA GLN A 26 -36.88 40.07 11.16
C GLN A 26 -37.18 40.90 9.90
N ASN A 27 -37.96 40.32 8.96
CA ASN A 27 -39.38 40.71 8.75
C ASN A 27 -40.08 39.89 7.63
N LEU A 28 -41.29 39.42 7.96
CA LEU A 28 -42.27 38.77 7.09
C LEU A 28 -43.26 39.82 6.57
N ALA A 29 -43.39 40.02 5.25
CA ALA A 29 -44.62 40.50 4.62
C ALA A 29 -44.66 40.25 3.09
N LEU A 30 -45.69 39.51 2.71
CA LEU A 30 -46.42 39.34 1.43
C LEU A 30 -46.14 40.28 0.24
N GLY A 31 -45.97 39.68 -0.95
CA GLY A 31 -46.20 40.32 -2.27
C GLY A 31 -45.74 39.46 -3.46
N ARG A 32 -46.68 38.98 -4.30
CA ARG A 32 -46.42 38.22 -5.55
C ARG A 32 -45.97 39.15 -6.73
N PRO A 33 -45.80 38.67 -7.98
CA PRO A 33 -44.57 38.10 -8.54
C PRO A 33 -44.08 38.89 -9.78
N ALA A 34 -42.77 38.99 -10.01
CA ALA A 34 -42.26 39.44 -11.30
C ALA A 34 -40.82 38.95 -11.54
N GLY A 35 -40.58 38.43 -12.74
CA GLY A 35 -39.25 38.35 -13.34
C GLY A 35 -38.47 37.06 -13.08
N LEU A 36 -38.57 36.12 -14.02
CA LEU A 36 -37.54 35.11 -14.25
C LEU A 36 -36.30 35.79 -14.84
N PRO A 37 -35.10 35.59 -14.27
CA PRO A 37 -33.85 35.69 -15.01
C PRO A 37 -33.37 34.28 -15.37
N SER A 38 -33.08 34.11 -16.66
CA SER A 38 -32.42 32.96 -17.26
C SER A 38 -31.13 32.56 -16.51
N TYR A 39 -31.12 31.37 -15.92
CA TYR A 39 -29.91 30.75 -15.39
C TYR A 39 -29.09 30.13 -16.52
N VAL A 40 -27.98 30.78 -16.87
CA VAL A 40 -26.95 30.26 -17.77
C VAL A 40 -26.02 29.34 -16.97
N ALA A 41 -25.97 28.09 -17.44
CA ALA A 41 -24.91 27.08 -17.31
C ALA A 41 -23.77 27.30 -16.28
N TYR A 42 -23.89 26.63 -15.13
CA TYR A 42 -22.75 26.16 -14.33
C TYR A 42 -22.95 24.67 -14.00
N SER A 43 -22.80 23.80 -15.00
CA SER A 43 -22.87 22.34 -14.80
C SER A 43 -21.96 21.59 -15.79
N SER A 44 -20.64 21.69 -15.59
CA SER A 44 -19.72 20.81 -16.34
C SER A 44 -18.46 20.36 -15.58
N LYS A 45 -18.17 20.90 -14.38
CA LYS A 45 -17.05 20.41 -13.53
C LYS A 45 -17.47 19.39 -12.47
N ALA A 46 -18.64 19.53 -11.84
CA ALA A 46 -19.10 18.58 -10.82
C ALA A 46 -19.50 17.21 -11.42
N ALA A 47 -20.13 17.20 -12.59
CA ALA A 47 -20.51 15.96 -13.28
C ALA A 47 -19.31 15.17 -13.83
N ARG A 48 -18.17 15.84 -14.09
CA ARG A 48 -16.94 15.19 -14.58
C ARG A 48 -16.13 14.55 -13.45
N CYS A 49 -16.21 15.10 -12.23
CA CYS A 49 -15.62 14.50 -11.03
C CYS A 49 -16.43 13.28 -10.53
N ALA A 50 -17.76 13.31 -10.65
CA ALA A 50 -18.62 12.19 -10.29
C ALA A 50 -18.49 11.00 -11.26
N ARG A 51 -18.29 11.23 -12.56
CA ARG A 51 -18.10 10.15 -13.55
C ARG A 51 -16.73 9.46 -13.49
N ASN A 52 -15.69 10.14 -13.02
CA ASN A 52 -14.38 9.51 -12.81
C ASN A 52 -14.27 8.75 -11.48
N LYS A 53 -15.12 9.06 -10.48
CA LYS A 53 -15.16 8.32 -9.21
C LYS A 53 -15.94 6.99 -9.32
N ILE A 54 -16.87 6.88 -10.26
CA ILE A 54 -17.65 5.66 -10.53
C ILE A 54 -16.89 4.65 -11.41
N ARG A 55 -15.86 5.09 -12.15
CA ARG A 55 -15.08 4.21 -13.06
C ARG A 55 -13.79 3.63 -12.45
N LEU A 56 -13.44 4.01 -11.22
CA LEU A 56 -12.29 3.48 -10.47
C LEU A 56 -12.68 2.50 -9.36
N MET A 57 -13.97 2.23 -9.18
CA MET A 57 -14.42 1.00 -8.52
C MET A 57 -14.58 -0.08 -9.58
N ALA A 58 -13.48 -0.36 -10.31
CA ALA A 58 -13.34 -1.65 -10.93
C ALA A 58 -13.65 -2.67 -9.84
N GLU A 59 -14.62 -3.55 -10.12
CA GLU A 59 -15.02 -4.63 -9.24
C GLU A 59 -13.77 -5.29 -8.71
N TYR A 60 -13.41 -4.98 -7.46
CA TYR A 60 -12.42 -5.72 -6.71
C TYR A 60 -13.08 -7.07 -6.49
N LEU A 61 -12.90 -7.97 -7.47
CA LEU A 61 -13.18 -9.37 -7.28
C LEU A 61 -12.36 -9.77 -6.05
N PRO A 62 -12.99 -10.28 -4.98
CA PRO A 62 -12.31 -10.66 -3.75
C PRO A 62 -11.13 -11.63 -3.95
N SER A 63 -11.02 -12.24 -5.12
CA SER A 63 -9.98 -13.18 -5.54
C SER A 63 -8.58 -12.60 -5.76
N ASN A 64 -8.38 -11.28 -5.66
CA ASN A 64 -7.04 -10.68 -5.81
C ASN A 64 -6.23 -10.64 -4.50
N VAL A 65 -6.74 -11.23 -3.41
CA VAL A 65 -5.95 -11.41 -2.18
C VAL A 65 -5.06 -12.63 -2.35
N LEU A 66 -3.76 -12.42 -2.54
CA LEU A 66 -2.78 -13.50 -2.75
C LEU A 66 -2.68 -14.48 -1.57
N ASN A 67 -3.12 -14.06 -0.38
CA ASN A 67 -3.12 -14.86 0.86
C ASN A 67 -4.56 -15.07 1.38
N ASP A 68 -5.49 -15.44 0.50
CA ASP A 68 -6.83 -15.79 0.97
C ASP A 68 -6.76 -17.03 1.88
N ARG A 69 -7.57 -17.03 2.93
CA ARG A 69 -7.60 -18.10 3.94
C ARG A 69 -8.99 -18.69 4.01
N ASP A 70 -9.09 -19.95 4.38
CA ASP A 70 -10.36 -20.66 4.51
C ASP A 70 -11.32 -19.89 5.44
N ARG A 71 -12.54 -19.68 4.95
CA ARG A 71 -13.60 -18.96 5.66
C ARG A 71 -14.57 -19.93 6.33
N PRO A 72 -15.15 -19.58 7.50
CA PRO A 72 -14.94 -18.33 8.22
C PRO A 72 -13.58 -18.28 8.92
N ARG A 73 -12.97 -17.10 8.93
CA ARG A 73 -11.75 -16.83 9.69
C ARG A 73 -12.15 -16.47 11.12
N VAL A 74 -11.72 -17.27 12.09
CA VAL A 74 -12.18 -17.18 13.49
C VAL A 74 -11.07 -16.66 14.42
N LEU A 75 -11.37 -15.57 15.13
CA LEU A 75 -10.57 -15.05 16.24
C LEU A 75 -11.09 -15.57 17.58
N LEU A 76 -10.18 -16.02 18.44
CA LEU A 76 -10.46 -16.23 19.85
C LEU A 76 -9.79 -15.16 20.70
N VAL A 77 -10.61 -14.44 21.48
CA VAL A 77 -10.17 -13.52 22.55
C VAL A 77 -10.78 -14.00 23.84
N ALA A 78 -10.05 -14.78 24.64
CA ALA A 78 -10.60 -15.37 25.85
C ALA A 78 -9.65 -15.26 27.05
N THR A 79 -10.21 -15.33 28.27
CA THR A 79 -9.36 -15.56 29.45
C THR A 79 -8.71 -16.94 29.37
N PRO A 80 -7.49 -17.15 29.91
CA PRO A 80 -6.82 -18.45 29.83
C PRO A 80 -7.69 -19.61 30.35
N ALA A 81 -8.42 -19.36 31.45
CA ALA A 81 -9.35 -20.34 32.00
C ALA A 81 -10.51 -20.69 31.04
N ALA A 82 -11.09 -19.69 30.36
CA ALA A 82 -12.17 -19.94 29.41
C ALA A 82 -11.66 -20.60 28.12
N GLU A 83 -10.44 -20.30 27.68
CA GLU A 83 -9.84 -21.00 26.56
C GLU A 83 -9.69 -22.50 26.84
N GLU A 84 -9.13 -22.87 27.99
CA GLU A 84 -8.90 -24.27 28.34
C GLU A 84 -10.18 -25.04 28.66
N SER A 85 -11.19 -24.38 29.25
CA SER A 85 -12.40 -25.07 29.72
C SER A 85 -13.63 -24.88 28.83
N THR A 86 -13.80 -23.70 28.24
CA THR A 86 -15.01 -23.28 27.53
C THR A 86 -14.84 -23.38 26.01
N PHE A 87 -13.65 -23.08 25.49
CA PHE A 87 -13.38 -22.97 24.05
C PHE A 87 -12.31 -23.94 23.53
N ALA A 88 -11.91 -24.95 24.31
CA ALA A 88 -10.89 -25.92 23.90
C ALA A 88 -11.23 -26.66 22.59
N TRP A 89 -12.51 -26.77 22.25
CA TRP A 89 -13.02 -27.40 21.03
C TRP A 89 -12.89 -26.52 19.76
N LEU A 90 -12.59 -25.23 19.89
CA LEU A 90 -12.76 -24.27 18.79
C LEU A 90 -11.73 -24.45 17.67
N SER A 91 -10.48 -24.76 18.00
CA SER A 91 -9.40 -24.95 17.01
C SER A 91 -9.62 -26.17 16.11
N GLU A 92 -10.32 -27.20 16.59
CA GLU A 92 -10.62 -28.42 15.83
C GLU A 92 -11.77 -28.21 14.82
N ARG A 93 -12.60 -27.18 15.02
CA ARG A 93 -13.80 -26.93 14.21
C ARG A 93 -13.61 -25.90 13.10
N CYS A 94 -12.53 -25.13 13.13
CA CYS A 94 -12.35 -23.99 12.22
C CYS A 94 -11.11 -24.21 11.34
N GLY A 95 -11.26 -24.06 10.01
CA GLY A 95 -10.13 -24.16 9.09
C GLY A 95 -9.09 -23.04 9.31
N THR A 96 -9.56 -21.79 9.42
CA THR A 96 -8.70 -20.66 9.81
C THR A 96 -9.03 -20.18 11.22
N TYR A 97 -8.08 -20.36 12.13
CA TYR A 97 -8.21 -20.02 13.53
C TYR A 97 -6.99 -19.24 14.04
N ARG A 98 -7.21 -18.24 14.89
CA ARG A 98 -6.13 -17.58 15.64
C ARG A 98 -6.59 -17.15 17.03
N ARG A 99 -5.79 -17.54 18.02
CA ARG A 99 -5.85 -17.01 19.38
C ARG A 99 -5.07 -15.70 19.44
N VAL A 100 -5.64 -14.69 20.08
CA VAL A 100 -4.97 -13.41 20.41
C VAL A 100 -5.34 -13.00 21.84
N ASN A 101 -4.45 -12.28 22.54
CA ASN A 101 -4.79 -11.80 23.90
C ASN A 101 -5.61 -10.51 23.85
N ALA A 102 -5.45 -9.72 22.78
CA ALA A 102 -6.19 -8.50 22.51
C ALA A 102 -6.45 -8.33 21.00
N LEU A 103 -7.50 -7.60 20.63
CA LEU A 103 -7.86 -7.38 19.23
C LEU A 103 -6.81 -6.57 18.46
N LEU A 104 -6.04 -5.70 19.14
CA LEU A 104 -4.92 -4.95 18.55
C LEU A 104 -3.78 -5.81 18.00
N GLU A 105 -3.71 -7.09 18.34
CA GLU A 105 -2.67 -7.99 17.81
C GLU A 105 -2.89 -8.34 16.32
N VAL A 106 -4.06 -8.00 15.76
CA VAL A 106 -4.47 -8.31 14.39
C VAL A 106 -5.23 -7.13 13.78
N ASP A 107 -5.35 -7.11 12.45
CA ASP A 107 -6.37 -6.30 11.80
C ASP A 107 -7.72 -7.04 11.87
N PRO A 108 -8.68 -6.61 12.70
CA PRO A 108 -9.96 -7.31 12.86
C PRO A 108 -10.82 -7.26 11.59
N SER A 109 -10.47 -6.43 10.59
CA SER A 109 -11.15 -6.41 9.28
C SER A 109 -10.82 -7.59 8.38
N GLU A 110 -9.75 -8.32 8.72
CA GLU A 110 -9.36 -9.56 8.05
C GLU A 110 -10.07 -10.80 8.65
N TRP A 111 -11.02 -10.64 9.56
CA TRP A 111 -11.67 -11.76 10.24
C TRP A 111 -13.17 -11.74 10.01
N ASP A 112 -13.82 -12.89 10.22
CA ASP A 112 -15.25 -13.04 9.97
C ASP A 112 -16.03 -13.26 11.29
N VAL A 113 -15.40 -13.96 12.24
CA VAL A 113 -15.99 -14.32 13.53
C VAL A 113 -15.06 -13.95 14.68
N LEU A 114 -15.63 -13.39 15.75
CA LEU A 114 -15.01 -13.23 17.05
C LEU A 114 -15.69 -14.14 18.07
N VAL A 115 -14.92 -15.05 18.68
CA VAL A 115 -15.34 -15.86 19.83
C VAL A 115 -14.69 -15.30 21.09
N THR A 116 -15.47 -15.07 22.15
CA THR A 116 -14.95 -14.41 23.35
C THR A 116 -15.78 -14.64 24.62
N ASP A 117 -15.13 -14.71 25.78
CA ASP A 117 -15.75 -14.59 27.11
C ASP A 117 -15.55 -13.19 27.73
N GLN A 118 -14.78 -12.34 27.06
CA GLN A 118 -14.40 -11.03 27.56
C GLN A 118 -15.39 -9.95 27.12
N ALA A 119 -15.38 -8.83 27.83
CA ALA A 119 -15.88 -7.58 27.28
C ALA A 119 -14.77 -7.04 26.36
N TYR A 120 -15.03 -6.90 25.07
CA TYR A 120 -14.11 -6.33 24.08
C TYR A 120 -14.05 -4.79 24.15
N ALA A 121 -14.20 -4.27 25.36
CA ALA A 121 -14.94 -3.05 25.65
C ALA A 121 -14.71 -2.62 27.12
N THR A 122 -13.50 -2.16 27.47
CA THR A 122 -13.17 -1.85 28.88
C THR A 122 -12.83 -0.37 29.07
N ILE A 123 -13.78 0.40 29.60
CA ILE A 123 -13.48 1.71 30.18
C ILE A 123 -12.73 1.50 31.49
N ARG A 124 -11.43 1.83 31.52
CA ARG A 124 -10.72 2.08 32.79
C ARG A 124 -11.01 3.51 33.23
N THR A 125 -11.89 3.68 34.20
CA THR A 125 -11.94 4.91 34.99
C THR A 125 -10.89 4.80 36.09
N THR A 126 -9.84 5.61 36.04
CA THR A 126 -8.94 5.81 37.19
C THR A 126 -9.46 6.96 38.04
N ASP A 127 -9.09 7.00 39.32
CA ASP A 127 -9.50 8.04 40.28
C ASP A 127 -8.96 9.45 39.92
N TRP A 128 -8.11 9.57 38.89
CA TRP A 128 -7.40 10.79 38.50
C TRP A 128 -7.86 11.42 37.17
N GLY A 129 -8.92 10.89 36.54
CA GLY A 129 -9.46 11.40 35.27
C GLY A 129 -9.56 10.33 34.19
N LEU A 130 -10.21 10.68 33.08
CA LEU A 130 -10.36 9.83 31.88
C LEU A 130 -8.99 9.61 31.21
N ASP A 131 -8.16 8.75 31.78
CA ASP A 131 -6.93 8.30 31.14
C ASP A 131 -7.28 7.37 29.98
N ALA A 132 -6.55 7.52 28.86
CA ALA A 132 -6.94 7.09 27.51
C ALA A 132 -7.69 5.74 27.47
N SER A 133 -8.98 5.81 27.14
CA SER A 133 -9.77 4.63 26.80
C SER A 133 -9.33 4.17 25.41
N PHE A 134 -8.50 3.14 25.35
CA PHE A 134 -8.22 2.45 24.08
C PHE A 134 -9.43 1.56 23.79
N TRP A 135 -10.33 2.09 22.97
CA TRP A 135 -11.45 1.34 22.42
C TRP A 135 -10.93 0.56 21.24
N ASP A 136 -10.83 -0.77 21.38
CA ASP A 136 -10.70 -1.62 20.21
C ASP A 136 -12.10 -1.82 19.64
N ARG A 137 -12.53 -0.85 18.83
CA ARG A 137 -13.81 -0.91 18.15
C ARG A 137 -13.88 -2.20 17.35
N VAL A 138 -14.69 -3.15 17.81
CA VAL A 138 -14.99 -4.37 17.05
C VAL A 138 -15.67 -3.95 15.75
N PRO A 139 -15.09 -4.22 14.57
CA PRO A 139 -15.68 -3.81 13.30
C PRO A 139 -17.11 -4.32 13.13
N ASP A 140 -17.99 -3.51 12.53
CA ASP A 140 -19.43 -3.80 12.41
C ASP A 140 -19.77 -5.03 11.55
N HIS A 141 -18.79 -5.56 10.81
CA HIS A 141 -18.94 -6.73 9.96
C HIS A 141 -18.59 -8.06 10.64
N LEU A 142 -18.01 -8.04 11.85
CA LEU A 142 -17.67 -9.24 12.60
C LEU A 142 -18.91 -9.84 13.26
N PHE A 143 -19.13 -11.12 12.99
CA PHE A 143 -20.08 -11.95 13.72
C PHE A 143 -19.47 -12.34 15.06
N ILE A 144 -20.28 -12.38 16.12
CA ILE A 144 -19.76 -12.56 17.48
C ILE A 144 -20.45 -13.73 18.14
N PHE A 145 -19.67 -14.69 18.64
CA PHE A 145 -20.14 -15.73 19.55
C PHE A 145 -19.57 -15.46 20.93
N ARG A 146 -20.42 -15.05 21.87
CA ARG A 146 -19.97 -14.60 23.19
C ARG A 146 -20.57 -15.43 24.30
N THR A 147 -19.71 -15.85 25.22
CA THR A 147 -20.12 -16.42 26.50
C THR A 147 -20.08 -15.37 27.61
N PHE A 148 -20.88 -15.57 28.66
CA PHE A 148 -20.83 -14.70 29.84
C PHE A 148 -21.08 -15.46 31.14
N ARG A 149 -20.43 -15.02 32.22
CA ARG A 149 -20.44 -15.68 33.52
C ARG A 149 -20.66 -14.73 34.69
N PRO A 150 -21.34 -15.13 35.77
CA PRO A 150 -21.49 -14.31 36.97
C PRO A 150 -20.13 -13.87 37.54
N GLY A 151 -20.04 -12.69 38.14
CA GLY A 151 -18.83 -12.20 38.83
C GLY A 151 -17.64 -11.72 37.98
N ASN A 152 -17.63 -11.89 36.65
CA ASN A 152 -16.49 -11.48 35.79
C ASN A 152 -16.27 -9.95 35.61
N GLY A 153 -16.90 -9.14 36.44
CA GLY A 153 -16.83 -7.68 36.47
C GLY A 153 -17.63 -7.16 37.67
N ARG A 154 -17.47 -5.89 38.05
CA ARG A 154 -18.30 -5.29 39.12
C ARG A 154 -19.79 -5.51 38.79
N ALA A 155 -20.65 -5.86 39.74
CA ALA A 155 -22.09 -5.91 39.51
C ALA A 155 -22.56 -4.58 38.90
N GLY A 156 -23.28 -4.61 37.77
CA GLY A 156 -23.59 -3.40 36.96
C GLY A 156 -22.53 -3.00 35.93
N SER A 157 -21.45 -3.77 35.81
CA SER A 157 -20.44 -3.65 34.74
C SER A 157 -21.09 -3.82 33.37
N ARG A 158 -20.67 -2.95 32.45
CA ARG A 158 -21.25 -2.73 31.14
C ARG A 158 -21.05 -3.98 30.29
N PHE A 159 -22.13 -4.56 29.80
CA PHE A 159 -22.05 -5.75 28.95
C PHE A 159 -21.96 -5.43 27.47
N PHE A 160 -22.44 -4.27 27.02
CA PHE A 160 -22.61 -4.00 25.60
C PHE A 160 -22.16 -2.59 25.27
N GLU A 161 -21.24 -2.50 24.30
CA GLU A 161 -20.90 -1.24 23.65
C GLU A 161 -21.79 -1.07 22.44
N PHE A 162 -22.53 0.02 22.46
CA PHE A 162 -23.07 0.64 21.28
C PHE A 162 -22.24 1.89 21.01
N ASN A 163 -22.09 2.22 19.73
CA ASN A 163 -21.61 3.54 19.32
C ASN A 163 -22.57 4.58 19.90
N ILE A 164 -22.29 5.07 21.10
CA ILE A 164 -22.80 6.38 21.48
C ILE A 164 -21.86 7.32 20.76
N GLU A 165 -22.38 8.02 19.76
CA GLU A 165 -21.64 9.07 19.05
C GLU A 165 -20.83 9.90 20.06
N ASP A 166 -19.57 10.16 19.70
CA ASP A 166 -18.59 10.90 20.48
C ASP A 166 -19.22 12.20 21.05
N GLY A 167 -19.74 12.17 22.28
CA GLY A 167 -20.18 13.38 22.96
C GLY A 167 -21.37 13.28 23.91
N MET A 168 -22.22 12.27 23.84
CA MET A 168 -23.36 12.16 24.77
C MET A 168 -23.06 11.14 25.87
N ALA A 169 -22.88 11.59 27.10
CA ALA A 169 -22.77 10.75 28.29
C ALA A 169 -24.10 10.09 28.68
N ASP A 170 -24.91 9.67 27.70
CA ASP A 170 -26.22 9.11 27.97
C ASP A 170 -26.04 7.71 28.58
N ARG A 171 -26.52 7.58 29.81
CA ARG A 171 -26.32 6.39 30.66
C ARG A 171 -27.26 5.25 30.29
N ASN A 172 -28.07 5.45 29.26
CA ASN A 172 -29.15 4.60 28.85
C ASN A 172 -28.64 3.50 27.91
N ARG A 173 -28.79 2.24 28.34
CA ARG A 173 -28.08 1.07 27.78
C ARG A 173 -29.10 0.09 27.23
N ALA A 174 -29.04 -0.25 25.94
CA ALA A 174 -30.01 -1.18 25.34
C ALA A 174 -30.05 -2.57 26.02
N LEU A 175 -28.90 -3.05 26.50
CA LEU A 175 -28.77 -4.36 27.13
C LEU A 175 -27.93 -4.25 28.40
N ARG A 176 -28.35 -4.91 29.48
CA ARG A 176 -27.71 -4.89 30.79
C ARG A 176 -27.58 -6.32 31.32
N ARG A 177 -26.42 -6.69 31.83
CA ARG A 177 -26.31 -7.94 32.59
C ARG A 177 -26.84 -7.79 33.99
N VAL A 178 -27.60 -8.80 34.42
CA VAL A 178 -28.12 -8.91 35.77
C VAL A 178 -27.60 -10.22 36.36
N ASP A 179 -27.07 -10.15 37.57
CA ASP A 179 -26.55 -11.29 38.33
C ASP A 179 -27.44 -11.53 39.56
N SER A 180 -27.36 -12.75 40.12
CA SER A 180 -27.96 -13.09 41.41
C SER A 180 -29.47 -12.85 41.51
N VAL A 181 -30.20 -13.06 40.41
CA VAL A 181 -31.66 -12.91 40.37
C VAL A 181 -32.31 -14.12 41.06
N PRO A 182 -33.13 -13.90 42.11
CA PRO A 182 -33.82 -14.98 42.79
C PRO A 182 -34.94 -15.56 41.91
N GLY A 183 -35.16 -16.86 42.02
CA GLY A 183 -36.24 -17.59 41.36
C GLY A 183 -35.78 -18.56 40.27
N HIS A 184 -36.67 -19.48 39.89
CA HIS A 184 -36.40 -20.55 38.92
C HIS A 184 -37.46 -20.63 37.82
N GLN A 185 -38.35 -19.64 37.73
CA GLN A 185 -39.37 -19.62 36.70
C GLN A 185 -38.73 -19.39 35.33
N LEU A 186 -38.94 -20.34 34.42
CA LEU A 186 -38.46 -20.28 33.04
C LEU A 186 -39.65 -20.14 32.08
N ARG A 187 -39.53 -19.27 31.08
CA ARG A 187 -40.51 -19.08 30.01
C ARG A 187 -39.85 -19.31 28.67
N ARG A 188 -40.40 -20.25 27.89
CA ARG A 188 -39.97 -20.50 26.51
C ARG A 188 -40.39 -19.36 25.60
N ILE A 189 -39.52 -19.02 24.66
CA ILE A 189 -39.81 -18.05 23.61
C ILE A 189 -40.48 -18.79 22.44
N GLN A 190 -41.59 -18.25 21.94
CA GLN A 190 -42.31 -18.83 20.80
C GLN A 190 -41.59 -18.47 19.49
N ALA A 191 -41.81 -19.29 18.44
CA ALA A 191 -41.31 -19.06 17.08
C ALA A 191 -39.77 -19.05 16.93
N LEU A 192 -39.03 -19.73 17.81
CA LEU A 192 -37.62 -20.02 17.58
C LEU A 192 -37.46 -21.12 16.51
N PRO A 193 -36.39 -21.10 15.71
CA PRO A 193 -35.99 -22.25 14.88
C PRO A 193 -35.88 -23.54 15.70
N GLU A 194 -36.29 -24.67 15.13
CA GLU A 194 -36.32 -25.98 15.82
C GLU A 194 -34.97 -26.35 16.45
N ALA A 195 -33.87 -26.19 15.71
CA ALA A 195 -32.52 -26.44 16.22
C ALA A 195 -32.18 -25.61 17.47
N ILE A 196 -32.63 -24.34 17.53
CA ILE A 196 -32.44 -23.50 18.72
C ILE A 196 -33.36 -23.97 19.86
N GLN A 197 -34.61 -24.36 19.57
CA GLN A 197 -35.53 -24.89 20.59
C GLN A 197 -34.98 -26.16 21.25
N ASP A 198 -34.40 -27.06 20.46
CA ASP A 198 -33.79 -28.30 20.94
C ASP A 198 -32.58 -28.02 21.82
N LEU A 199 -31.71 -27.09 21.43
CA LEU A 199 -30.59 -26.67 22.26
C LEU A 199 -31.06 -25.97 23.55
N VAL A 200 -32.07 -25.10 23.49
CA VAL A 200 -32.66 -24.48 24.69
C VAL A 200 -33.14 -25.56 25.66
N LYS A 201 -33.87 -26.56 25.15
CA LYS A 201 -34.44 -27.65 25.96
C LYS A 201 -33.37 -28.58 26.53
N SER A 202 -32.37 -28.94 25.73
CA SER A 202 -31.37 -29.95 26.10
C SER A 202 -30.19 -29.39 26.89
N THR A 203 -29.85 -28.10 26.72
CA THR A 203 -28.68 -27.49 27.37
C THR A 203 -29.05 -26.36 28.32
N LEU A 204 -29.79 -25.33 27.87
CA LEU A 204 -30.02 -24.12 28.68
C LEU A 204 -30.98 -24.33 29.84
N VAL A 205 -32.08 -25.07 29.62
CA VAL A 205 -33.06 -25.36 30.69
C VAL A 205 -32.40 -26.15 31.82
N PRO A 206 -31.67 -27.26 31.58
CA PRO A 206 -30.97 -27.97 32.65
C PRO A 206 -29.91 -27.13 33.36
N SER A 207 -29.14 -26.31 32.62
CA SER A 207 -28.17 -25.41 33.24
C SER A 207 -28.85 -24.39 34.14
N ALA A 208 -29.98 -23.80 33.70
CA ALA A 208 -30.74 -22.85 34.50
C ALA A 208 -31.38 -23.48 35.75
N GLU A 209 -31.93 -24.69 35.65
CA GLU A 209 -32.50 -25.43 36.79
C GLU A 209 -31.45 -25.79 37.85
N ALA A 210 -30.20 -26.05 37.43
CA ALA A 210 -29.10 -26.39 38.33
C ALA A 210 -28.55 -25.19 39.13
N ARG A 211 -28.91 -23.95 38.76
CA ARG A 211 -28.41 -22.74 39.44
C ARG A 211 -29.14 -22.48 40.75
N SER A 212 -28.43 -21.99 41.75
CA SER A 212 -29.04 -21.46 42.98
C SER A 212 -29.66 -20.07 42.79
N GLN A 213 -29.10 -19.27 41.88
CA GLN A 213 -29.58 -17.95 41.47
C GLN A 213 -29.38 -17.77 39.96
N GLN A 214 -30.30 -17.05 39.32
CA GLN A 214 -30.22 -16.82 37.88
C GLN A 214 -29.37 -15.60 37.54
N PHE A 215 -28.82 -15.59 36.34
CA PHE A 215 -28.14 -14.44 35.76
C PHE A 215 -28.44 -14.41 34.26
N GLY A 216 -28.39 -13.23 33.66
CA GLY A 216 -28.78 -13.06 32.27
C GLY A 216 -28.69 -11.62 31.80
N ILE A 217 -29.45 -11.34 30.74
CA ILE A 217 -29.49 -10.07 30.04
C ILE A 217 -30.87 -9.47 30.23
N GLN A 218 -30.93 -8.25 30.74
CA GLN A 218 -32.12 -7.42 30.75
C GLN A 218 -32.05 -6.44 29.60
N VAL A 219 -33.16 -6.28 28.88
CA VAL A 219 -33.29 -5.37 27.74
C VAL A 219 -33.93 -4.08 28.22
N ASP A 220 -33.32 -2.93 27.94
CA ASP A 220 -33.90 -1.62 28.23
C ASP A 220 -34.65 -1.12 26.99
N GLY A 221 -35.98 -1.21 27.04
CA GLY A 221 -36.85 -1.14 25.86
C GLY A 221 -36.86 0.21 25.12
N GLU A 222 -36.48 1.31 25.79
CA GLU A 222 -36.49 2.65 25.19
C GLU A 222 -35.24 2.95 24.33
N HIS A 223 -34.21 2.09 24.39
CA HIS A 223 -32.88 2.40 23.84
C HIS A 223 -32.29 1.32 22.92
N LEU A 224 -33.11 0.41 22.40
CA LEU A 224 -32.65 -0.69 21.53
C LEU A 224 -32.08 -0.18 20.19
N ALA A 225 -32.79 0.73 19.52
CA ALA A 225 -32.32 1.35 18.28
C ALA A 225 -31.46 2.59 18.58
N PRO A 226 -30.39 2.87 17.82
CA PRO A 226 -30.00 2.26 16.55
C PRO A 226 -29.07 1.04 16.66
N ALA A 227 -28.72 0.62 17.88
CA ALA A 227 -27.48 -0.10 18.08
C ALA A 227 -27.63 -1.61 18.33
N VAL A 228 -28.81 -2.03 18.78
CA VAL A 228 -29.31 -3.42 18.76
C VAL A 228 -30.48 -3.48 17.80
N LEU A 229 -30.30 -4.17 16.70
CA LEU A 229 -31.39 -4.49 15.79
C LEU A 229 -31.88 -5.90 16.11
N ASN A 230 -33.19 -6.11 16.07
CA ASN A 230 -33.79 -7.46 16.07
C ASN A 230 -33.32 -8.38 17.23
N PHE A 231 -33.34 -7.88 18.48
CA PHE A 231 -33.03 -8.72 19.64
C PHE A 231 -34.03 -9.89 19.74
N ARG A 232 -33.49 -11.11 19.70
CA ARG A 232 -34.22 -12.38 19.73
C ARG A 232 -33.81 -13.17 20.97
N PRO A 233 -34.61 -13.18 22.05
CA PRO A 233 -34.31 -13.99 23.22
C PRO A 233 -34.48 -15.48 22.92
N PHE A 234 -33.67 -16.33 23.57
CA PHE A 234 -33.78 -17.79 23.45
C PHE A 234 -34.54 -18.41 24.64
N LEU A 235 -34.32 -17.88 25.85
CA LEU A 235 -34.96 -18.35 27.07
C LEU A 235 -35.13 -17.18 28.05
N ALA A 236 -36.33 -17.01 28.61
CA ALA A 236 -36.59 -16.02 29.64
C ALA A 236 -36.61 -16.67 31.03
N GLY A 237 -36.00 -16.00 32.00
CA GLY A 237 -35.95 -16.37 33.41
C GLY A 237 -36.81 -15.47 34.30
N PRO A 238 -36.62 -15.51 35.63
CA PRO A 238 -37.38 -14.69 36.59
C PRO A 238 -37.10 -13.20 36.41
N GLY A 239 -38.13 -12.36 36.64
CA GLY A 239 -38.00 -10.91 36.52
C GLY A 239 -37.71 -10.41 35.10
N ASP A 240 -38.16 -11.16 34.09
CA ASP A 240 -37.99 -10.87 32.66
C ASP A 240 -36.51 -10.68 32.23
N ILE A 241 -35.58 -11.37 32.90
CA ILE A 241 -34.23 -11.53 32.38
C ILE A 241 -34.21 -12.56 31.25
N TYR A 242 -33.35 -12.37 30.26
CA TYR A 242 -33.11 -13.33 29.19
C TYR A 242 -31.80 -14.07 29.45
N LEU A 243 -31.87 -15.39 29.53
CA LEU A 243 -30.72 -16.24 29.86
C LEU A 243 -29.76 -16.41 28.67
N ALA A 244 -30.26 -16.26 27.45
CA ALA A 244 -29.49 -16.26 26.21
C ALA A 244 -30.29 -15.55 25.11
N GLY A 245 -29.62 -15.14 24.04
CA GLY A 245 -30.27 -14.54 22.87
C GLY A 245 -29.31 -14.19 21.76
N SER A 246 -29.86 -13.70 20.65
CA SER A 246 -29.08 -13.13 19.56
C SER A 246 -29.60 -11.75 19.17
N TYR A 247 -28.77 -10.92 18.54
CA TYR A 247 -29.20 -9.67 17.93
C TYR A 247 -28.37 -9.34 16.69
N GLU A 248 -28.84 -8.38 15.91
CA GLU A 248 -28.15 -7.85 14.74
C GLU A 248 -27.48 -6.52 15.06
N ARG A 249 -26.27 -6.34 14.56
CA ARG A 249 -25.52 -5.10 14.62
C ARG A 249 -25.92 -4.20 13.43
N PRO A 250 -25.65 -2.88 13.51
CA PRO A 250 -25.91 -1.96 12.39
C PRO A 250 -25.23 -2.36 11.06
N GLY A 251 -24.11 -3.08 11.11
CA GLY A 251 -23.42 -3.61 9.93
C GLY A 251 -23.97 -4.92 9.36
N GLY A 252 -25.10 -5.43 9.88
CA GLY A 252 -25.74 -6.67 9.46
C GLY A 252 -25.15 -7.95 10.08
N ALA A 253 -23.99 -7.85 10.74
CA ALA A 253 -23.42 -8.98 11.48
C ALA A 253 -24.28 -9.34 12.70
N ALA A 254 -24.34 -10.62 13.04
CA ALA A 254 -25.12 -11.11 14.17
C ALA A 254 -24.24 -11.42 15.39
N VAL A 255 -24.79 -11.20 16.57
CA VAL A 255 -24.16 -11.51 17.86
C VAL A 255 -25.00 -12.53 18.59
N TRP A 256 -24.36 -13.57 19.10
CA TRP A 256 -24.96 -14.60 19.95
C TRP A 256 -24.39 -14.46 21.37
N LEU A 257 -25.30 -14.50 22.34
CA LEU A 257 -25.00 -14.31 23.76
C LEU A 257 -25.48 -15.52 24.54
N LEU A 258 -24.55 -16.24 25.14
CA LEU A 258 -24.80 -17.49 25.84
C LEU A 258 -24.16 -17.46 27.23
N PRO A 259 -24.76 -18.09 28.25
CA PRO A 259 -24.09 -18.22 29.53
C PRO A 259 -22.97 -19.28 29.40
N ASP A 260 -21.85 -19.09 30.10
CA ASP A 260 -20.68 -19.98 30.01
C ASP A 260 -20.92 -21.37 30.62
N ASP A 261 -21.94 -21.49 31.47
CA ASP A 261 -22.41 -22.74 32.06
C ASP A 261 -23.41 -23.51 31.17
N ALA A 262 -23.70 -23.02 29.96
CA ALA A 262 -24.48 -23.78 28.98
C ALA A 262 -23.67 -25.01 28.55
N LYS A 263 -24.27 -26.20 28.67
CA LYS A 263 -23.64 -27.43 28.16
C LYS A 263 -23.52 -27.38 26.64
N SER A 264 -22.47 -28.02 26.11
CA SER A 264 -22.25 -28.21 24.68
C SER A 264 -22.27 -26.91 23.85
N LEU A 265 -21.45 -25.93 24.24
CA LEU A 265 -21.30 -24.67 23.51
C LEU A 265 -20.87 -24.86 22.05
N GLU A 266 -20.17 -25.95 21.76
CA GLU A 266 -19.80 -26.35 20.41
C GLU A 266 -21.02 -26.53 19.50
N ASN A 267 -22.11 -27.12 20.01
CA ASN A 267 -23.34 -27.30 19.23
C ASN A 267 -24.07 -25.97 19.03
N TRP A 268 -24.00 -25.06 20.00
CA TRP A 268 -24.52 -23.70 19.85
C TRP A 268 -23.77 -22.92 18.78
N PHE A 269 -22.45 -23.09 18.70
CA PHE A 269 -21.62 -22.46 17.69
C PHE A 269 -21.93 -22.99 16.30
N ASP A 270 -22.12 -24.30 16.13
CA ASP A 270 -22.52 -24.88 14.84
C ASP A 270 -23.85 -24.30 14.34
N VAL A 271 -24.87 -24.23 15.22
CA VAL A 271 -26.16 -23.64 14.87
C VAL A 271 -26.03 -22.15 14.55
N ALA A 272 -25.14 -21.43 15.25
CA ALA A 272 -24.84 -20.03 14.93
C ALA A 272 -24.22 -19.89 13.54
N LEU A 273 -23.26 -20.76 13.17
CA LEU A 273 -22.67 -20.78 11.83
C LEU A 273 -23.73 -21.03 10.75
N VAL A 274 -24.71 -21.91 10.98
CA VAL A 274 -25.80 -22.18 10.02
C VAL A 274 -26.65 -20.91 9.81
N GLU A 275 -27.05 -20.27 10.90
CA GLU A 275 -27.81 -19.03 10.84
C GLU A 275 -27.01 -17.90 10.18
N TRP A 276 -25.70 -17.83 10.39
CA TRP A 276 -24.83 -16.84 9.76
C TRP A 276 -24.58 -17.13 8.28
N HIS A 277 -24.53 -18.40 7.85
CA HIS A 277 -24.51 -18.78 6.44
C HIS A 277 -25.74 -18.27 5.69
N LEU A 278 -26.93 -18.35 6.31
CA LEU A 278 -28.15 -17.82 5.70
C LEU A 278 -28.09 -16.29 5.50
N LYS A 279 -27.32 -15.59 6.33
CA LYS A 279 -27.14 -14.12 6.25
C LYS A 279 -26.04 -13.70 5.30
N ASP A 280 -24.89 -14.37 5.34
CA ASP A 280 -23.70 -14.05 4.53
C ASP A 280 -23.03 -15.33 4.03
N ARG A 281 -23.57 -15.88 2.93
CA ARG A 281 -23.04 -17.10 2.29
C ARG A 281 -21.60 -16.98 1.83
N ARG A 282 -21.11 -15.75 1.60
CA ARG A 282 -19.73 -15.52 1.15
C ARG A 282 -18.74 -15.68 2.31
N LYS A 283 -19.06 -15.16 3.49
CA LYS A 283 -18.21 -15.30 4.69
C LYS A 283 -18.30 -16.67 5.34
N PHE A 284 -19.41 -17.36 5.14
CA PHE A 284 -19.67 -18.67 5.72
C PHE A 284 -20.00 -19.64 4.59
N PRO A 285 -19.04 -20.03 3.73
CA PRO A 285 -19.31 -20.74 2.48
C PRO A 285 -19.90 -22.14 2.66
N SER A 286 -19.69 -22.78 3.81
CA SER A 286 -20.22 -24.11 4.09
C SER A 286 -20.34 -24.32 5.58
N VAL A 287 -21.57 -24.46 6.07
CA VAL A 287 -21.77 -25.35 7.21
C VAL A 287 -22.07 -26.71 6.60
N GLN A 288 -21.37 -27.75 7.06
CA GLN A 288 -21.65 -29.11 6.64
C GLN A 288 -23.09 -29.46 7.02
N THR A 289 -24.00 -29.19 6.11
CA THR A 289 -25.36 -29.72 6.15
C THR A 289 -25.33 -31.08 5.48
N TRP A 290 -26.29 -31.94 5.81
CA TRP A 290 -26.44 -33.22 5.12
C TRP A 290 -26.57 -33.04 3.58
N GLN A 291 -27.07 -31.89 3.12
CA GLN A 291 -27.19 -31.52 1.70
C GLN A 291 -25.83 -31.24 1.04
N SER A 292 -24.81 -30.90 1.83
CA SER A 292 -23.44 -30.67 1.35
C SER A 292 -22.53 -31.90 1.54
N ASN A 293 -23.03 -32.98 2.15
CA ASN A 293 -22.25 -34.20 2.30
C ASN A 293 -22.20 -34.95 0.96
N PRO A 294 -20.99 -35.23 0.42
CA PRO A 294 -20.80 -35.94 -0.85
C PRO A 294 -21.49 -37.30 -0.96
N ASP A 295 -21.74 -37.96 0.18
CA ASP A 295 -22.43 -39.27 0.21
C ASP A 295 -23.87 -39.18 -0.32
N TRP A 296 -24.49 -38.00 -0.23
CA TRP A 296 -25.86 -37.75 -0.69
C TRP A 296 -25.94 -37.03 -2.04
N ASP A 297 -24.81 -36.72 -2.68
CA ASP A 297 -24.80 -36.12 -4.00
C ASP A 297 -25.49 -37.03 -5.03
N THR A 298 -26.32 -36.42 -5.87
CA THR A 298 -26.73 -37.02 -7.14
C THR A 298 -25.50 -37.26 -8.03
N ARG A 299 -25.69 -38.08 -9.08
CA ARG A 299 -24.61 -38.36 -10.03
C ARG A 299 -24.12 -37.08 -10.71
N GLU A 300 -25.05 -36.21 -11.09
CA GLU A 300 -24.80 -34.95 -11.79
C GLU A 300 -24.04 -33.96 -10.89
N GLU A 301 -24.41 -33.84 -9.61
CA GLU A 301 -23.70 -33.00 -8.64
C GLU A 301 -22.25 -33.48 -8.43
N ARG A 302 -22.05 -34.80 -8.34
CA ARG A 302 -20.72 -35.38 -8.20
C ARG A 302 -19.82 -35.09 -9.40
N LEU A 303 -20.36 -35.22 -10.61
CA LEU A 303 -19.65 -34.88 -11.85
C LEU A 303 -19.33 -33.38 -11.91
N ALA A 304 -20.28 -32.52 -11.53
CA ALA A 304 -20.05 -31.07 -11.48
C ALA A 304 -18.96 -30.69 -10.45
N ARG A 305 -18.94 -31.35 -9.29
CA ARG A 305 -17.91 -31.17 -8.26
C ARG A 305 -16.54 -31.64 -8.73
N GLU A 306 -16.48 -32.78 -9.41
CA GLU A 306 -15.23 -33.28 -10.01
C GLU A 306 -14.69 -32.30 -11.06
N GLU A 307 -15.57 -31.75 -11.91
CA GLU A 307 -15.18 -30.77 -12.92
C GLU A 307 -14.70 -29.46 -12.29
N LEU A 308 -15.38 -28.98 -11.24
CA LEU A 308 -14.92 -27.81 -10.50
C LEU A 308 -13.53 -28.04 -9.90
N GLY A 309 -13.28 -29.21 -9.30
CA GLY A 309 -11.96 -29.57 -8.79
C GLY A 309 -10.88 -29.60 -9.87
N LYS A 310 -11.19 -30.03 -11.10
CA LYS A 310 -10.27 -29.97 -12.24
C LYS A 310 -9.97 -28.54 -12.66
N LEU A 311 -10.98 -27.68 -12.71
CA LEU A 311 -10.81 -26.26 -13.03
C LEU A 311 -9.95 -25.54 -11.99
N ASP A 312 -10.20 -25.79 -10.70
CA ASP A 312 -9.42 -25.21 -9.61
C ASP A 312 -7.95 -25.65 -9.66
N ALA A 313 -7.69 -26.93 -9.93
CA ALA A 313 -6.33 -27.45 -10.10
C ALA A 313 -5.62 -26.83 -11.32
N ALA A 314 -6.31 -26.73 -12.47
CA ALA A 314 -5.76 -26.10 -13.68
C ALA A 314 -5.47 -24.61 -13.48
N HIS A 315 -6.32 -23.91 -12.74
CA HIS A 315 -6.11 -22.50 -12.38
C HIS A 315 -4.88 -22.33 -11.48
N ALA A 316 -4.74 -23.16 -10.44
CA ALA A 316 -3.57 -23.14 -9.56
C ALA A 316 -2.25 -23.39 -10.32
N GLU A 317 -2.25 -24.34 -11.25
CA GLU A 317 -1.07 -24.61 -12.10
C GLU A 317 -0.74 -23.44 -13.03
N ALA A 318 -1.74 -22.82 -13.66
CA ALA A 318 -1.54 -21.66 -14.53
C ALA A 318 -0.94 -20.47 -13.76
N LEU A 319 -1.43 -20.21 -12.55
CA LEU A 319 -0.91 -19.15 -11.68
C LEU A 319 0.56 -19.39 -11.32
N SER A 320 0.90 -20.61 -10.88
CA SER A 320 2.28 -20.98 -10.54
C SER A 320 3.25 -20.82 -11.71
N ARG A 321 2.84 -21.21 -12.93
CA ARG A 321 3.64 -21.01 -14.15
C ARG A 321 3.89 -19.53 -14.44
N TYR A 322 2.86 -18.70 -14.32
CA TYR A 322 2.97 -17.25 -14.54
C TYR A 322 3.94 -16.60 -13.54
N GLU A 323 3.84 -16.94 -12.26
CA GLU A 323 4.73 -16.42 -11.22
C GLU A 323 6.19 -16.80 -11.46
N THR A 324 6.43 -18.04 -11.90
CA THR A 324 7.77 -18.51 -12.27
C THR A 324 8.35 -17.70 -13.43
N GLN A 325 7.57 -17.48 -14.50
CA GLN A 325 8.00 -16.69 -15.65
C GLN A 325 8.30 -15.24 -15.25
N ARG A 326 7.48 -14.64 -14.40
CA ARG A 326 7.68 -13.29 -13.89
C ARG A 326 8.97 -13.19 -13.08
N SER A 327 9.24 -14.16 -12.21
CA SER A 327 10.46 -14.21 -11.40
C SER A 327 11.71 -14.27 -12.28
N VAL A 328 11.73 -15.17 -13.26
CA VAL A 328 12.86 -15.29 -14.22
C VAL A 328 13.08 -13.98 -14.97
N ALA A 329 12.02 -13.38 -15.52
CA ALA A 329 12.13 -12.11 -16.24
C ALA A 329 12.64 -10.96 -15.35
N ALA A 330 12.22 -10.92 -14.08
CA ALA A 330 12.70 -9.92 -13.12
C ALA A 330 14.20 -10.09 -12.81
N THR A 331 14.66 -11.32 -12.58
CA THR A 331 16.09 -11.61 -12.37
C THR A 331 16.94 -11.29 -13.59
N THR A 332 16.47 -11.62 -14.79
CA THR A 332 17.15 -11.23 -16.04
C THR A 332 17.25 -9.72 -16.17
N LEU A 333 16.15 -9.00 -15.93
CA LEU A 333 16.14 -7.53 -15.99
C LEU A 333 17.13 -6.92 -14.99
N GLU A 334 17.19 -7.43 -13.76
CA GLU A 334 18.12 -6.96 -12.72
C GLU A 334 19.59 -7.23 -13.10
N ALA A 335 19.89 -8.40 -13.65
CA ALA A 335 21.24 -8.73 -14.13
C ALA A 335 21.68 -7.80 -15.27
N GLU A 336 20.81 -7.55 -16.24
CA GLU A 336 21.07 -6.59 -17.33
C GLU A 336 21.21 -5.16 -16.82
N HIS A 337 20.44 -4.78 -15.79
CA HIS A 337 20.60 -3.49 -15.13
C HIS A 337 21.97 -3.36 -14.45
N ALA A 338 22.46 -4.41 -13.80
CA ALA A 338 23.78 -4.41 -13.17
C ALA A 338 24.90 -4.25 -14.21
N ILE A 339 24.85 -5.02 -15.30
CA ILE A 339 25.80 -4.92 -16.43
C ILE A 339 25.76 -3.52 -17.05
N ALA A 340 24.55 -3.00 -17.33
CA ALA A 340 24.41 -1.68 -17.92
C ALA A 340 24.90 -0.56 -16.99
N SER A 341 24.76 -0.73 -15.67
CA SER A 341 25.18 0.25 -14.67
C SER A 341 26.69 0.28 -14.46
N SER A 342 27.40 -0.82 -14.72
CA SER A 342 28.88 -0.89 -14.73
C SER A 342 29.49 -0.64 -16.11
N GLY A 343 28.70 -0.14 -17.06
CA GLY A 343 29.08 -0.05 -18.47
C GLY A 343 28.63 1.27 -19.11
N PRO A 344 27.94 1.25 -20.27
CA PRO A 344 27.62 2.46 -21.03
C PRO A 344 26.84 3.52 -20.24
N LYS A 345 26.09 3.16 -19.18
CA LYS A 345 25.34 4.15 -18.38
C LYS A 345 26.23 5.09 -17.57
N HIS A 346 27.52 4.80 -17.39
CA HIS A 346 28.46 5.75 -16.80
C HIS A 346 28.59 7.04 -17.62
N LEU A 347 28.28 7.02 -18.93
CA LEU A 347 28.13 8.25 -19.70
C LEU A 347 27.01 9.15 -19.18
N LEU A 348 25.97 8.59 -18.56
CA LEU A 348 24.81 9.34 -18.08
C LEU A 348 24.99 9.79 -16.63
N ASN A 349 25.64 9.00 -15.78
CA ASN A 349 25.69 9.25 -14.33
C ASN A 349 27.10 9.16 -13.71
N GLY A 350 28.10 8.70 -14.45
CA GLY A 350 29.46 8.50 -13.98
C GLY A 350 30.25 9.80 -13.85
N GLN A 351 31.34 9.72 -13.10
CA GLN A 351 32.33 10.77 -12.91
C GLN A 351 33.73 10.17 -12.97
N ASP A 352 34.74 11.03 -13.09
CA ASP A 352 36.16 10.65 -13.00
C ASP A 352 36.50 9.46 -13.93
N ASP A 353 37.30 8.50 -13.46
CA ASP A 353 37.82 7.37 -14.24
C ASP A 353 36.69 6.53 -14.89
N ASP A 354 35.59 6.26 -14.17
CA ASP A 354 34.45 5.50 -14.69
C ASP A 354 33.81 6.18 -15.92
N LEU A 355 33.76 7.52 -15.90
CA LEU A 355 33.24 8.31 -17.01
C LEU A 355 34.22 8.32 -18.19
N GLN A 356 35.52 8.46 -17.92
CA GLN A 356 36.56 8.41 -18.94
C GLN A 356 36.52 7.06 -19.67
N ASP A 357 36.52 5.94 -18.94
CA ASP A 357 36.46 4.60 -19.52
C ASP A 357 35.20 4.40 -20.38
N ALA A 358 34.04 4.85 -19.90
CA ALA A 358 32.79 4.76 -20.65
C ALA A 358 32.81 5.62 -21.92
N ALA A 359 33.42 6.81 -21.88
CA ALA A 359 33.60 7.68 -23.04
C ALA A 359 34.55 7.07 -24.07
N ARG A 360 35.68 6.51 -23.62
CA ARG A 360 36.62 5.78 -24.47
C ARG A 360 35.93 4.62 -25.20
N ILE A 361 35.25 3.75 -24.47
CA ILE A 361 34.52 2.60 -25.04
C ILE A 361 33.48 3.06 -26.06
N ALA A 362 32.71 4.12 -25.78
CA ALA A 362 31.71 4.62 -26.70
C ALA A 362 32.31 5.21 -27.99
N LEU A 363 33.43 5.92 -27.89
CA LEU A 363 34.17 6.42 -29.06
C LEU A 363 34.77 5.30 -29.89
N GLU A 364 35.33 4.27 -29.24
CA GLU A 364 35.83 3.05 -29.91
C GLU A 364 34.70 2.28 -30.60
N GLN A 365 33.51 2.18 -29.98
CA GLN A 365 32.32 1.56 -30.59
C GLN A 365 31.87 2.30 -31.86
N LEU A 366 31.99 3.63 -31.88
CA LEU A 366 31.76 4.44 -33.07
C LEU A 366 32.87 4.27 -34.12
N GLY A 367 33.96 3.56 -33.82
CA GLY A 367 35.06 3.23 -34.72
C GLY A 367 36.24 4.20 -34.67
N PHE A 368 36.31 5.10 -33.70
CA PHE A 368 37.53 5.87 -33.47
C PHE A 368 38.62 4.99 -32.85
N LYS A 369 39.89 5.35 -33.08
CA LYS A 369 41.01 4.84 -32.30
C LYS A 369 41.30 5.82 -31.17
N VAL A 370 41.11 5.39 -29.94
CA VAL A 370 41.30 6.22 -28.75
C VAL A 370 42.52 5.73 -27.99
N GLU A 371 43.46 6.63 -27.75
CA GLU A 371 44.64 6.37 -26.92
C GLU A 371 44.48 7.12 -25.60
N ASP A 372 44.54 6.39 -24.49
CA ASP A 372 44.46 6.90 -23.13
C ASP A 372 45.83 7.40 -22.68
N MET A 373 45.93 8.71 -22.47
CA MET A 373 47.21 9.37 -22.21
C MET A 373 47.64 9.29 -20.74
N ASP A 374 46.72 9.02 -19.81
CA ASP A 374 47.05 8.76 -18.41
C ASP A 374 47.81 7.44 -18.25
N LEU A 375 47.67 6.50 -19.20
CA LEU A 375 48.46 5.27 -19.26
C LEU A 375 49.84 5.44 -19.93
N VAL A 376 50.01 6.51 -20.72
CA VAL A 376 51.23 6.75 -21.51
C VAL A 376 52.24 7.62 -20.74
N TRP A 377 51.76 8.59 -19.96
CA TRP A 377 52.60 9.56 -19.27
C TRP A 377 52.69 9.34 -17.77
N ASP A 378 53.73 9.89 -17.14
CA ASP A 378 53.85 9.88 -15.69
C ASP A 378 52.70 10.71 -15.08
N PRO A 379 52.01 10.23 -14.03
CA PRO A 379 50.92 10.96 -13.38
C PRO A 379 51.28 12.38 -12.89
N ARG A 380 52.59 12.67 -12.72
CA ARG A 380 53.10 14.01 -12.37
C ARG A 380 53.08 14.98 -13.54
N GLU A 381 53.05 14.48 -14.77
CA GLU A 381 52.99 15.28 -15.98
C GLU A 381 51.57 15.28 -16.55
N ARG A 382 50.70 16.15 -16.00
CA ARG A 382 49.31 16.25 -16.46
C ARG A 382 49.20 16.57 -17.96
N ARG A 383 48.50 15.67 -18.66
CA ARG A 383 48.14 15.72 -20.08
C ARG A 383 46.62 15.73 -20.24
N GLU A 384 46.21 15.80 -21.50
CA GLU A 384 44.86 15.44 -21.96
C GLU A 384 44.47 14.02 -21.53
N ASP A 385 43.18 13.70 -21.50
CA ASP A 385 42.72 12.34 -21.21
C ASP A 385 42.94 11.45 -22.45
N PHE A 386 42.52 11.91 -23.63
CA PHE A 386 42.57 11.10 -24.86
C PHE A 386 43.23 11.78 -26.06
N ARG A 387 43.88 10.95 -26.88
CA ARG A 387 44.18 11.23 -28.29
C ARG A 387 43.30 10.36 -29.18
N ILE A 388 42.41 10.99 -29.93
CA ILE A 388 41.41 10.33 -30.77
C ILE A 388 41.84 10.44 -32.24
N ARG A 389 41.81 9.33 -32.97
CA ARG A 389 42.16 9.25 -34.40
C ARG A 389 41.05 8.54 -35.17
N ASP A 390 40.89 8.87 -36.45
CA ASP A 390 39.95 8.19 -37.35
C ASP A 390 40.72 7.52 -38.49
N THR A 391 40.47 6.23 -38.72
CA THR A 391 41.08 5.50 -39.82
C THR A 391 40.63 6.01 -41.19
N ASP A 392 39.43 6.58 -41.27
CA ASP A 392 38.87 7.11 -42.51
C ASP A 392 39.40 8.51 -42.85
N ALA A 393 40.15 9.13 -41.93
CA ALA A 393 40.81 10.41 -42.15
C ALA A 393 42.25 10.39 -41.61
N PRO A 394 43.18 9.75 -42.33
CA PRO A 394 44.58 9.70 -41.93
C PRO A 394 45.15 11.11 -41.67
N GLY A 395 45.84 11.26 -40.54
CA GLY A 395 46.41 12.54 -40.10
C GLY A 395 45.44 13.43 -39.32
N TRP A 396 44.16 13.09 -39.21
CA TRP A 396 43.26 13.75 -38.27
C TRP A 396 43.47 13.22 -36.85
N VAL A 397 43.59 14.15 -35.90
CA VAL A 397 43.74 13.88 -34.47
C VAL A 397 42.86 14.86 -33.70
N ALA A 398 42.13 14.38 -32.71
CA ALA A 398 41.53 15.22 -31.68
C ALA A 398 42.22 14.98 -30.33
N ILE A 399 42.49 16.07 -29.62
CA ILE A 399 42.89 16.07 -28.21
C ILE A 399 41.61 16.23 -27.39
N ALA A 400 41.35 15.30 -26.46
CA ALA A 400 40.12 15.32 -25.68
C ALA A 400 40.33 15.28 -24.16
N ASP A 401 39.44 15.98 -23.44
CA ASP A 401 39.32 15.98 -21.98
C ASP A 401 37.87 15.60 -21.61
N VAL A 402 37.70 14.67 -20.68
CA VAL A 402 36.40 14.19 -20.20
C VAL A 402 36.16 14.68 -18.78
N THR A 403 34.97 15.20 -18.51
CA THR A 403 34.66 15.70 -17.17
C THR A 403 33.19 15.56 -16.78
N GLY A 404 32.96 15.09 -15.56
CA GLY A 404 31.62 15.01 -14.95
C GLY A 404 31.40 16.14 -13.95
N VAL A 405 30.34 16.94 -14.15
CA VAL A 405 30.11 18.16 -13.36
C VAL A 405 28.66 18.31 -12.91
N SER A 406 28.45 18.62 -11.64
CA SER A 406 27.10 18.70 -11.04
C SER A 406 26.37 20.02 -11.28
N LYS A 407 27.08 21.08 -11.71
CA LYS A 407 26.55 22.46 -11.82
C LYS A 407 26.67 23.09 -13.23
N GLY A 408 26.97 22.29 -14.25
CA GLY A 408 27.23 22.76 -15.62
C GLY A 408 28.71 22.82 -15.95
N ALA A 409 29.03 22.89 -17.25
CA ALA A 409 30.40 22.83 -17.76
C ALA A 409 31.18 24.11 -17.40
N PRO A 410 32.32 24.02 -16.70
CA PRO A 410 33.12 25.21 -16.38
C PRO A 410 33.92 25.67 -17.59
N GLY A 411 33.85 26.97 -17.93
CA GLY A 411 34.64 27.55 -19.02
C GLY A 411 36.16 27.44 -18.83
N SER A 412 36.63 27.28 -17.58
CA SER A 412 38.06 27.05 -17.30
C SER A 412 38.62 25.78 -17.94
N LYS A 413 37.77 24.78 -18.23
CA LYS A 413 38.18 23.56 -18.93
C LYS A 413 38.62 23.83 -20.37
N LEU A 414 38.04 24.84 -21.04
CA LEU A 414 38.47 25.25 -22.38
C LEU A 414 39.92 25.76 -22.38
N ALA A 415 40.29 26.54 -21.36
CA ALA A 415 41.67 27.01 -21.22
C ALA A 415 42.64 25.85 -20.92
N THR A 416 42.22 24.86 -20.12
CA THR A 416 43.02 23.67 -19.81
C THR A 416 43.34 22.87 -21.06
N ILE A 417 42.34 22.53 -21.87
CA ILE A 417 42.53 21.72 -23.07
C ILE A 417 43.34 22.46 -24.16
N LEU A 418 43.17 23.77 -24.31
CA LEU A 418 44.02 24.59 -25.18
C LEU A 418 45.50 24.50 -24.75
N GLY A 419 45.76 24.47 -23.44
CA GLY A 419 47.09 24.23 -22.90
C GLY A 419 47.67 22.87 -23.33
N TYR A 420 46.85 21.81 -23.33
CA TYR A 420 47.27 20.48 -23.78
C TYR A 420 47.56 20.45 -25.29
N ILE A 421 46.73 21.09 -26.11
CA ILE A 421 46.97 21.24 -27.54
C ILE A 421 48.32 21.93 -27.80
N MET A 422 48.61 23.04 -27.11
CA MET A 422 49.89 23.73 -27.26
C MET A 422 51.08 22.84 -26.90
N LYS A 423 50.96 22.05 -25.83
CA LYS A 423 52.01 21.09 -25.47
C LYS A 423 52.18 20.00 -26.54
N TYR A 424 51.08 19.48 -27.10
CA TYR A 424 51.10 18.49 -28.17
C TYR A 424 51.78 19.03 -29.42
N LEU A 425 51.44 20.26 -29.85
CA LEU A 425 52.05 20.91 -31.01
C LEU A 425 53.56 21.07 -30.86
N VAL A 426 54.04 21.43 -29.65
CA VAL A 426 55.47 21.62 -29.38
C VAL A 426 56.22 20.29 -29.33
N ALA A 427 55.65 19.28 -28.68
CA ALA A 427 56.31 17.99 -28.48
C ALA A 427 56.31 17.12 -29.74
N ASP A 428 55.14 16.98 -30.39
CA ASP A 428 54.93 15.98 -31.43
C ASP A 428 55.08 16.57 -32.84
N LYS A 429 55.06 17.91 -32.97
CA LYS A 429 55.18 18.66 -34.23
C LYS A 429 54.33 18.07 -35.36
N PRO A 430 53.02 17.90 -35.15
CA PRO A 430 52.14 17.27 -36.14
C PRO A 430 52.05 18.12 -37.41
N GLU A 431 51.76 17.49 -38.54
CA GLU A 431 51.55 18.18 -39.82
C GLU A 431 50.30 19.07 -39.84
N ARG A 432 49.33 18.77 -38.96
CA ARG A 432 48.07 19.49 -38.82
C ARG A 432 47.80 19.79 -37.35
N GLU A 433 47.19 20.94 -37.10
CA GLU A 433 46.70 21.28 -35.77
C GLU A 433 45.59 20.30 -35.36
N PRO A 434 45.64 19.72 -34.15
CA PRO A 434 44.62 18.79 -33.72
C PRO A 434 43.30 19.50 -33.41
N SER A 435 42.18 18.81 -33.59
CA SER A 435 40.87 19.29 -33.15
C SER A 435 40.76 19.24 -31.61
N MET A 436 39.96 20.13 -31.04
CA MET A 436 39.75 20.25 -29.59
C MET A 436 38.42 19.65 -29.16
N TRP A 437 38.42 18.59 -28.34
CA TRP A 437 37.19 17.91 -27.92
C TRP A 437 37.01 17.97 -26.40
N VAL A 438 35.91 18.55 -25.91
CA VAL A 438 35.59 18.54 -24.47
C VAL A 438 34.34 17.70 -24.27
N ILE A 439 34.46 16.56 -23.60
CA ILE A 439 33.37 15.62 -23.39
C ILE A 439 32.83 15.81 -21.98
N VAL A 440 31.57 16.23 -21.85
CA VAL A 440 31.04 16.70 -20.57
C VAL A 440 29.78 15.94 -20.16
N ASN A 441 29.83 15.30 -18.98
CA ASN A 441 28.64 14.82 -18.28
C ASN A 441 28.11 15.90 -17.35
N GLN A 442 27.38 16.86 -17.91
CA GLN A 442 26.83 17.97 -17.13
C GLN A 442 25.58 17.58 -16.37
N LEU A 443 25.39 18.17 -15.18
CA LEU A 443 24.19 18.01 -14.36
C LEU A 443 23.81 16.53 -14.20
N PHE A 444 24.80 15.65 -13.94
CA PHE A 444 24.66 14.19 -14.02
C PHE A 444 23.61 13.58 -13.06
N HIS A 445 23.11 14.35 -12.09
CA HIS A 445 21.96 13.98 -11.24
C HIS A 445 20.59 14.26 -11.87
N ARG A 446 20.53 14.92 -13.03
CA ARG A 446 19.30 15.25 -13.76
C ARG A 446 19.10 14.30 -14.94
N ASP A 447 17.84 14.16 -15.34
CA ASP A 447 17.43 13.48 -16.55
C ASP A 447 18.22 14.02 -17.76
N PRO A 448 18.95 13.15 -18.50
CA PRO A 448 19.69 13.50 -19.71
C PRO A 448 18.93 14.38 -20.72
N LEU A 449 17.63 14.16 -20.88
CA LEU A 449 16.81 14.90 -21.85
C LEU A 449 16.53 16.35 -21.43
N THR A 450 16.81 16.70 -20.18
CA THR A 450 16.46 18.01 -19.59
C THR A 450 17.67 18.89 -19.28
N ARG A 451 18.89 18.44 -19.63
CA ARG A 451 20.15 19.09 -19.22
C ARG A 451 20.41 20.43 -19.92
N GLY A 452 19.87 20.62 -21.12
CA GLY A 452 20.03 21.86 -21.91
C GLY A 452 21.40 21.99 -22.58
N ASP A 453 21.79 23.22 -22.92
CA ASP A 453 23.08 23.52 -23.54
C ASP A 453 24.26 23.26 -22.58
N LEU A 454 25.42 22.87 -23.11
CA LEU A 454 26.63 22.60 -22.30
C LEU A 454 27.31 23.90 -21.85
N TYR A 455 27.40 24.85 -22.77
CA TYR A 455 28.17 26.08 -22.62
C TYR A 455 27.34 27.30 -22.99
N ARG A 456 27.79 28.47 -22.54
CA ARG A 456 27.22 29.76 -22.95
C ARG A 456 27.68 30.14 -24.36
N ALA A 457 27.01 31.10 -24.98
CA ALA A 457 27.30 31.50 -26.36
C ALA A 457 28.74 31.99 -26.59
N ASP A 458 29.33 32.67 -25.60
CA ASP A 458 30.72 33.14 -25.61
C ASP A 458 31.73 31.98 -25.54
N ASP A 459 31.47 30.99 -24.68
CA ASP A 459 32.27 29.77 -24.59
C ASP A 459 32.17 28.94 -25.89
N ILE A 460 30.97 28.84 -26.48
CA ILE A 460 30.74 28.18 -27.78
C ILE A 460 31.53 28.87 -28.89
N GLN A 461 31.58 30.20 -28.90
CA GLN A 461 32.36 30.94 -29.89
C GLN A 461 33.87 30.65 -29.77
N THR A 462 34.36 30.43 -28.54
CA THR A 462 35.74 30.00 -28.30
C THR A 462 36.00 28.62 -28.90
N LEU A 463 35.10 27.67 -28.69
CA LEU A 463 35.16 26.34 -29.31
C LEU A 463 35.21 26.43 -30.84
N VAL A 464 34.33 27.21 -31.45
CA VAL A 464 34.29 27.40 -32.91
C VAL A 464 35.59 28.00 -33.45
N THR A 465 36.18 28.97 -32.73
CA THR A 465 37.42 29.65 -33.13
C THR A 465 38.61 28.70 -33.19
N HIS A 466 38.63 27.68 -32.32
CA HIS A 466 39.71 26.69 -32.21
C HIS A 466 39.35 25.32 -32.79
N ASP A 467 38.46 25.29 -33.79
CA ASP A 467 38.08 24.05 -34.48
C ASP A 467 37.54 22.96 -33.53
N GLY A 468 36.93 23.37 -32.42
CA GLY A 468 36.59 22.52 -31.30
C GLY A 468 35.11 22.20 -31.14
N ILE A 469 34.84 21.13 -30.38
CA ILE A 469 33.50 20.70 -29.99
C ILE A 469 33.41 20.44 -28.48
N ALA A 470 32.28 20.81 -27.90
CA ALA A 470 31.82 20.29 -26.63
C ALA A 470 30.78 19.19 -26.88
N LEU A 471 31.02 17.98 -26.41
CA LEU A 471 30.16 16.82 -26.62
C LEU A 471 29.48 16.42 -25.32
N ASP A 472 28.15 16.44 -25.28
CA ASP A 472 27.37 15.94 -24.13
C ASP A 472 27.51 14.42 -24.10
N THR A 473 27.85 13.86 -22.94
CA THR A 473 27.98 12.41 -22.77
C THR A 473 26.65 11.68 -23.00
N SER A 474 25.51 12.36 -22.81
CA SER A 474 24.19 11.87 -23.17
C SER A 474 24.02 11.73 -24.70
N ALA A 475 24.60 12.66 -25.46
CA ALA A 475 24.62 12.58 -26.92
C ALA A 475 25.51 11.41 -27.38
N LEU A 476 26.70 11.29 -26.79
CA LEU A 476 27.61 10.17 -27.07
C LEU A 476 26.97 8.81 -26.73
N TYR A 477 26.24 8.73 -25.61
CA TYR A 477 25.47 7.53 -25.24
C TYR A 477 24.41 7.17 -26.30
N VAL A 478 23.60 8.13 -26.74
CA VAL A 478 22.58 7.87 -27.77
C VAL A 478 23.23 7.38 -29.07
N LEU A 479 24.31 8.01 -29.51
CA LEU A 479 25.01 7.63 -30.74
C LEU A 479 25.63 6.24 -30.62
N SER A 480 26.36 5.94 -29.54
CA SER A 480 27.05 4.65 -29.39
C SER A 480 26.09 3.47 -29.19
N GLN A 481 24.96 3.68 -28.49
CA GLN A 481 23.97 2.62 -28.27
C GLN A 481 23.08 2.35 -29.48
N SER A 482 22.97 3.30 -30.41
CA SER A 482 22.04 3.20 -31.54
C SER A 482 22.71 2.87 -32.88
N ILE A 483 24.05 2.90 -32.93
CA ILE A 483 24.82 2.66 -34.16
C ILE A 483 25.59 1.34 -34.01
N GLU A 484 25.40 0.44 -34.96
CA GLU A 484 26.13 -0.82 -35.00
C GLU A 484 27.63 -0.56 -35.32
N PRO A 485 28.57 -1.10 -34.51
CA PRO A 485 30.00 -0.94 -34.76
C PRO A 485 30.42 -1.41 -36.16
N GLY A 486 31.23 -0.60 -36.85
CA GLY A 486 31.72 -0.92 -38.20
C GLY A 486 30.72 -0.69 -39.34
N SER A 487 29.48 -0.30 -39.04
CA SER A 487 28.49 0.05 -40.07
C SER A 487 28.88 1.31 -40.87
N THR A 488 28.32 1.48 -42.07
CA THR A 488 28.45 2.73 -42.85
C THR A 488 27.99 3.94 -42.04
N ARG A 489 26.91 3.76 -41.26
CA ARG A 489 26.38 4.77 -40.35
C ARG A 489 27.38 5.20 -39.28
N ALA A 490 28.21 4.28 -38.78
CA ALA A 490 29.30 4.62 -37.87
C ALA A 490 30.33 5.53 -38.54
N SER A 491 30.74 5.23 -39.78
CA SER A 491 31.66 6.09 -40.55
C SER A 491 31.06 7.49 -40.81
N GLU A 492 29.79 7.57 -41.18
CA GLU A 492 29.07 8.84 -41.35
C GLU A 492 28.98 9.63 -40.05
N CYS A 493 28.71 8.97 -38.91
CA CYS A 493 28.70 9.59 -37.59
C CYS A 493 30.08 10.16 -37.24
N ARG A 494 31.16 9.40 -37.49
CA ARG A 494 32.53 9.90 -37.27
C ARG A 494 32.83 11.11 -38.14
N ALA A 495 32.45 11.08 -39.42
CA ALA A 495 32.63 12.22 -40.32
C ALA A 495 31.86 13.46 -39.83
N TRP A 496 30.63 13.28 -39.35
CA TRP A 496 29.84 14.34 -38.74
C TRP A 496 30.53 14.92 -37.51
N LEU A 497 30.90 14.08 -36.53
CA LEU A 497 31.59 14.50 -35.31
C LEU A 497 32.92 15.23 -35.61
N ARG A 498 33.69 14.76 -36.60
CA ARG A 498 34.93 15.44 -37.05
C ARG A 498 34.68 16.82 -37.63
N SER A 499 33.58 17.00 -38.34
CA SER A 499 33.22 18.27 -39.01
C SER A 499 32.45 19.25 -38.11
N ALA A 500 31.87 18.76 -37.01
CA ALA A 500 31.06 19.55 -36.12
C ALA A 500 31.89 20.60 -35.37
N ARG A 501 31.28 21.75 -35.05
CA ARG A 501 31.90 22.84 -34.29
C ARG A 501 30.92 23.38 -33.26
N GLY A 502 31.42 23.88 -32.13
CA GLY A 502 30.59 24.44 -31.06
C GLY A 502 30.20 23.36 -30.05
N GLN A 503 28.92 22.98 -29.99
CA GLN A 503 28.46 21.93 -29.06
C GLN A 503 27.54 20.92 -29.73
N ILE A 504 27.52 19.70 -29.20
CA ILE A 504 26.60 18.63 -29.59
C ILE A 504 25.86 18.18 -28.33
N THR A 505 24.55 18.41 -28.31
CA THR A 505 23.65 18.01 -27.24
C THR A 505 22.95 16.70 -27.57
N VAL A 506 22.22 16.13 -26.60
CA VAL A 506 21.40 14.93 -26.84
C VAL A 506 20.33 15.16 -27.91
N ALA A 507 19.81 16.39 -28.04
CA ALA A 507 18.84 16.74 -29.06
C ALA A 507 19.45 16.70 -30.48
N ASP A 508 20.72 17.13 -30.61
CA ASP A 508 21.45 17.07 -31.88
C ASP A 508 21.72 15.63 -32.30
N ALA A 509 22.08 14.75 -31.35
CA ALA A 509 22.23 13.32 -31.60
C ALA A 509 20.93 12.69 -32.12
N TYR A 510 19.79 12.94 -31.48
CA TYR A 510 18.50 12.44 -31.98
C TYR A 510 18.14 12.99 -33.36
N LYS A 511 18.42 14.26 -33.62
CA LYS A 511 18.21 14.88 -34.93
C LYS A 511 19.12 14.24 -36.00
N TRP A 512 20.36 13.95 -35.66
CA TRP A 512 21.27 13.25 -36.57
C TRP A 512 20.76 11.82 -36.85
N MET A 513 20.38 11.08 -35.81
CA MET A 513 19.84 9.72 -35.92
C MET A 513 18.58 9.64 -36.78
N THR A 514 17.70 10.63 -36.69
CA THR A 514 16.46 10.68 -37.49
C THR A 514 16.69 11.13 -38.93
N SER A 515 17.77 11.86 -39.23
CA SER A 515 18.08 12.31 -40.59
C SER A 515 18.90 11.31 -41.40
N HIS A 516 19.53 10.33 -40.74
CA HIS A 516 20.39 9.31 -41.34
C HIS A 516 19.95 7.92 -40.85
N PRO A 517 18.78 7.40 -41.29
CA PRO A 517 18.14 6.21 -40.74
C PRO A 517 18.94 4.92 -40.87
#